data_AF-A0A965JGY2-F1
#
_entry.id   AF-A0A965JGY2-F1
#
_cell.length_a   1.000
_cell.length_b   1.000
_cell.length_c   1.000
_cell.angle_alpha   90.00
_cell.angle_beta   90.00
_cell.angle_gamma   90.00
#
_symmetry.space_group_name_H-M   'P 1'
#
loop_
_entity.id
_entity.type
_entity.pdbx_description
1 polymer ?
#
loop_
_entity_poly.entity_id
_entity_poly.type
_entity_poly.pdbx_seq_one_letter_code
_entity_poly.pdbx_strand_id
1 'polypeptide(L)'
;PSLPEQLCGITPGRLSDDSIARALLRQAAQSQGIGPRTITAQAPIIDLLRHWPDALAQTRRIVGADVMLVCDSAISRYGLVHVSPA
;
A
#
# COMPACT_ATOMS: atom_id res chain seq x y z
N PRO A 1 -15.73 -10.70 16.55
CA PRO A 1 -14.51 -10.19 17.22
C PRO A 1 -14.28 -10.99 18.50
N SER A 2 -13.03 -11.32 18.80
CA SER A 2 -12.61 -12.03 20.02
C SER A 2 -12.56 -11.09 21.23
N LEU A 3 -12.59 -11.67 22.44
CA LEU A 3 -12.60 -10.91 23.70
C LEU A 3 -11.38 -9.95 23.86
N PRO A 4 -10.15 -10.33 23.45
CA PRO A 4 -9.02 -9.39 23.42
C PRO A 4 -9.20 -8.21 22.47
N GLU A 5 -9.84 -8.42 21.32
CA GLU A 5 -10.10 -7.34 20.35
C GLU A 5 -11.07 -6.30 20.91
N GLN A 6 -12.06 -6.75 21.66
CA GLN A 6 -13.04 -5.88 22.29
C GLN A 6 -12.44 -5.05 23.42
N LEU A 7 -11.53 -5.65 24.20
CA LEU A 7 -10.93 -4.98 25.36
C LEU A 7 -9.78 -4.04 24.97
N CYS A 8 -8.96 -4.43 23.99
CA CYS A 8 -7.73 -3.72 23.67
C CYS A 8 -7.82 -2.90 22.38
N GLY A 9 -8.91 -3.02 21.61
CA GLY A 9 -9.05 -2.36 20.31
C GLY A 9 -8.04 -2.81 19.26
N ILE A 10 -7.27 -3.86 19.54
CA ILE A 10 -6.24 -4.43 18.66
C ILE A 10 -6.66 -5.83 18.23
N THR A 11 -6.51 -6.13 16.94
CA THR A 11 -6.58 -7.49 16.41
C THR A 11 -5.18 -8.09 16.44
N PRO A 12 -4.90 -9.09 17.31
CA PRO A 12 -3.61 -9.74 17.35
C PRO A 12 -3.21 -10.28 15.96
N GLY A 13 -1.99 -9.98 15.52
CA GLY A 13 -1.49 -10.38 14.19
C GLY A 13 -1.90 -9.48 13.02
N ARG A 14 -2.76 -8.47 13.23
CA ARG A 14 -3.12 -7.50 12.20
C ARG A 14 -2.08 -6.39 12.11
N LEU A 15 -1.56 -6.15 10.91
CA LEU A 15 -0.64 -5.03 10.65
C LEU A 15 -1.36 -3.67 10.81
N SER A 16 -0.63 -2.68 11.30
CA SER A 16 -1.07 -1.29 11.29
C SER A 16 -1.12 -0.75 9.87
N ASP A 17 -1.94 0.28 9.63
CA ASP A 17 -2.08 0.89 8.30
C ASP A 17 -0.74 1.48 7.81
N ASP A 18 0.07 2.03 8.71
CA ASP A 18 1.46 2.47 8.47
C ASP A 18 2.35 1.33 7.97
N SER A 19 2.26 0.15 8.61
CA SER A 19 3.05 -1.02 8.24
C SER A 19 2.64 -1.55 6.86
N ILE A 20 1.34 -1.55 6.58
CA ILE A 20 0.79 -1.95 5.28
C ILE A 20 1.25 -0.97 4.19
N ALA A 21 1.15 0.34 4.42
CA ALA A 21 1.60 1.37 3.49
C ALA A 21 3.10 1.21 3.14
N ARG A 22 3.96 0.98 4.14
CA ARG A 22 5.40 0.72 3.93
C ARG A 22 5.64 -0.59 3.18
N ALA A 23 4.85 -1.63 3.44
CA ALA A 23 4.94 -2.89 2.72
C ALA A 23 4.59 -2.70 1.23
N LEU A 24 3.52 -1.97 0.92
CA LEU A 24 3.10 -1.67 -0.46
C LEU A 24 4.15 -0.85 -1.22
N LEU A 25 4.75 0.16 -0.59
CA LEU A 25 5.85 0.92 -1.21
C LEU A 25 7.05 0.04 -1.53
N ARG A 26 7.44 -0.87 -0.62
CA ARG A 26 8.52 -1.83 -0.86
C ARG A 26 8.16 -2.80 -1.99
N GLN A 27 6.94 -3.32 -1.99
CA GLN A 27 6.46 -4.22 -3.05
C GLN A 27 6.48 -3.51 -4.41
N ALA A 28 6.06 -2.25 -4.49
CA ALA A 28 6.14 -1.45 -5.71
C ALA A 28 7.60 -1.26 -6.16
N ALA A 29 8.49 -0.88 -5.24
CA ALA A 29 9.91 -0.68 -5.55
C ALA A 29 10.63 -1.96 -6.01
N GLN A 30 10.18 -3.13 -5.55
CA GLN A 30 10.76 -4.44 -5.89
C GLN A 30 10.06 -5.12 -7.09
N SER A 31 8.94 -4.55 -7.56
CA SER A 31 8.16 -5.10 -8.65
C SER A 31 8.92 -5.07 -9.98
N GLN A 32 8.84 -6.18 -10.72
CA GLN A 32 9.49 -6.33 -12.03
C GLN A 32 8.56 -5.86 -13.15
N GLY A 33 9.14 -5.42 -14.28
CA GLY A 33 8.41 -4.89 -15.44
C GLY A 33 8.70 -3.42 -15.72
N ILE A 34 8.24 -2.92 -16.87
CA ILE A 34 8.57 -1.58 -17.37
C ILE A 34 7.47 -0.57 -17.07
N GLY A 35 6.20 -0.98 -17.11
CA GLY A 35 5.06 -0.06 -17.02
C GLY A 35 4.76 0.49 -15.62
N PRO A 36 3.77 1.39 -15.49
CA PRO A 36 3.44 2.04 -14.22
C PRO A 36 2.98 1.04 -13.15
N ARG A 37 3.22 1.40 -11.89
CA ARG A 37 2.83 0.60 -10.71
C ARG A 37 1.55 1.20 -10.13
N THR A 38 0.49 0.40 -10.06
CA THR A 38 -0.74 0.81 -9.39
C THR A 38 -0.78 0.17 -8.01
N ILE A 39 -0.74 1.00 -6.96
CA ILE A 39 -0.99 0.57 -5.59
C ILE A 39 -2.49 0.72 -5.34
N THR A 40 -3.16 -0.41 -5.13
CA THR A 40 -4.59 -0.44 -4.77
C THR A 40 -4.74 -0.82 -3.31
N ALA A 41 -5.40 0.01 -2.52
CA ALA A 41 -5.63 -0.23 -1.09
C ALA A 41 -6.88 0.52 -0.61
N GLN A 42 -7.26 0.30 0.64
CA GLN A 42 -8.34 1.03 1.29
C GLN A 42 -7.96 2.48 1.59
N ALA A 43 -8.96 3.35 1.72
CA ALA A 43 -8.78 4.80 1.88
C ALA A 43 -7.74 5.21 2.95
N PRO A 44 -7.74 4.65 4.18
CA PRO A 44 -6.77 5.07 5.20
C PRO A 44 -5.31 4.86 4.77
N ILE A 45 -5.03 3.77 4.05
CA ILE A 45 -3.69 3.44 3.55
C ILE A 45 -3.32 4.35 2.38
N ILE A 46 -4.24 4.59 1.46
CA ILE A 46 -4.02 5.50 0.32
C ILE A 46 -3.78 6.93 0.81
N ASP A 47 -4.53 7.39 1.80
CA ASP A 47 -4.35 8.71 2.39
C ASP A 47 -3.01 8.81 3.11
N LEU A 48 -2.60 7.79 3.88
CA LEU A 48 -1.23 7.74 4.45
C LEU A 48 -0.16 7.87 3.37
N LEU A 49 -0.28 7.12 2.26
CA LEU A 49 0.67 7.18 1.15
C LEU A 49 0.72 8.58 0.52
N ARG A 50 -0.42 9.26 0.37
CA ARG A 50 -0.48 10.65 -0.14
C ARG A 50 0.24 11.65 0.76
N HIS A 51 0.25 11.42 2.07
CA HIS A 51 1.01 12.24 3.02
C HIS A 51 2.52 11.93 3.01
N TRP A 52 2.99 10.94 2.23
CA TRP A 52 4.41 10.59 2.07
C TRP A 52 4.90 10.83 0.64
N PRO A 53 4.83 12.07 0.12
CA PRO A 53 5.18 12.37 -1.27
C PRO A 53 6.63 12.02 -1.60
N ASP A 54 7.56 12.19 -0.67
CA ASP A 54 8.98 11.86 -0.86
C ASP A 54 9.21 10.37 -1.04
N ALA A 55 8.46 9.54 -0.30
CA ALA A 55 8.55 8.09 -0.41
C ALA A 55 7.99 7.62 -1.76
N LEU A 56 6.87 8.20 -2.23
CA LEU A 56 6.33 7.93 -3.56
C LEU A 56 7.29 8.38 -4.67
N ALA A 57 7.90 9.56 -4.53
CA ALA A 57 8.89 10.06 -5.47
C ALA A 57 10.15 9.17 -5.51
N GLN A 58 10.59 8.66 -4.37
CA GLN A 58 11.69 7.70 -4.29
C GLN A 58 11.32 6.39 -5.00
N THR A 59 10.12 5.85 -4.77
CA THR A 59 9.66 4.63 -5.45
C THR A 59 9.61 4.82 -6.97
N ARG A 60 9.05 5.95 -7.46
CA ARG A 60 9.07 6.29 -8.89
C ARG A 60 10.49 6.31 -9.47
N ARG A 61 11.44 6.91 -8.75
CA ARG A 61 12.85 6.95 -9.14
C ARG A 61 13.49 5.56 -9.20
N ILE A 62 13.17 4.68 -8.25
CA ILE A 62 13.68 3.29 -8.23
C ILE A 62 13.14 2.49 -9.43
N VAL A 63 11.83 2.57 -9.70
CA VAL A 63 11.20 1.74 -10.73
C VAL A 63 11.31 2.33 -12.14
N GLY A 64 11.70 3.60 -12.27
CA GLY A 64 11.81 4.30 -13.56
C GLY A 64 10.47 4.54 -14.26
N ALA A 65 9.36 4.41 -13.54
CA ALA A 65 8.00 4.51 -14.05
C ALA A 65 7.09 5.21 -13.02
N ASP A 66 5.90 5.62 -13.45
CA ASP A 66 4.96 6.26 -12.53
C ASP A 66 4.38 5.27 -11.50
N VAL A 67 3.95 5.82 -10.37
CA VAL A 67 3.26 5.11 -9.30
C VAL A 67 1.91 5.77 -9.09
N MET A 68 0.85 5.03 -9.41
CA MET A 68 -0.55 5.44 -9.27
C MET A 68 -1.13 4.88 -7.96
N LEU A 69 -2.01 5.65 -7.33
CA LEU A 69 -2.71 5.26 -6.11
C LEU A 69 -4.20 5.11 -6.41
N VAL A 70 -4.76 3.94 -6.14
CA VAL A 70 -6.18 3.64 -6.34
C VAL A 70 -6.80 3.27 -5.00
N CYS A 71 -7.86 3.97 -4.64
CA CYS A 71 -8.67 3.63 -3.48
C CYS A 71 -9.76 2.63 -3.90
N ASP A 72 -9.81 1.49 -3.24
CA ASP A 72 -10.84 0.47 -3.43
C ASP A 72 -11.32 -0.02 -2.06
N SER A 73 -12.63 0.06 -1.80
CA SER A 73 -13.22 -0.42 -0.55
C SER A 73 -13.44 -1.93 -0.52
N ALA A 74 -13.51 -2.59 -1.68
CA ALA A 74 -13.73 -4.03 -1.79
C ALA A 74 -12.43 -4.84 -1.69
N ILE A 75 -11.26 -4.18 -1.75
CA ILE A 75 -9.97 -4.86 -1.70
C ILE A 75 -9.65 -5.40 -0.30
N SER A 76 -8.86 -6.47 -0.27
CA SER A 76 -8.22 -6.96 0.96
C SER A 76 -7.50 -5.83 1.69
N ARG A 77 -7.54 -5.86 3.03
CA ARG A 77 -6.91 -4.84 3.88
C ARG A 77 -5.44 -4.59 3.54
N TYR A 78 -4.72 -5.64 3.11
CA TYR A 78 -3.30 -5.55 2.80
C TYR A 78 -2.98 -4.88 1.46
N GLY A 79 -4.01 -4.59 0.64
CA GLY A 79 -3.86 -4.02 -0.68
C GLY A 79 -3.09 -4.92 -1.65
N LEU A 80 -2.72 -4.36 -2.80
CA LEU A 80 -1.83 -5.00 -3.76
C LEU A 80 -1.10 -3.96 -4.61
N VAL A 81 -0.08 -4.43 -5.32
CA VAL A 81 0.58 -3.66 -6.38
C VAL A 81 0.43 -4.40 -7.71
N HIS A 82 -0.12 -3.71 -8.70
CA HIS A 82 -0.20 -4.17 -10.08
C HIS A 82 0.82 -3.45 -10.96
N VAL A 83 1.46 -4.16 -11.88
CA VAL A 83 2.34 -3.58 -12.90
C VAL A 83 1.64 -3.67 -14.23
N SER A 84 1.37 -2.53 -14.87
CA SER A 84 0.79 -2.56 -16.21
C SER A 84 1.83 -3.03 -17.23
N PRO A 85 1.45 -3.90 -18.18
CA PRO A 85 2.31 -4.19 -19.32
C PRO A 85 2.53 -2.91 -20.14
N ALA A 86 3.73 -2.76 -20.69
CA ALA A 86 4.09 -1.62 -21.55
C ALA A 86 3.49 -1.77 -22.95
#